data_AF-A0A523HE65-F1
#
_entry.id   AF-A0A523HE65-F1
#
_cell.length_a   1.000
_cell.length_b   1.000
_cell.length_c   1.000
_cell.angle_alpha   90.00
_cell.angle_beta   90.00
_cell.angle_gamma   90.00
#
_symmetry.space_group_name_H-M   'P 1'
#
loop_
_entity.id
_entity.type
_entity.pdbx_description
1 polymer ?
#
loop_
_entity_poly.entity_id
_entity_poly.type
_entity_poly.pdbx_seq_one_letter_code
_entity_poly.pdbx_strand_id
1 'polypeptide(L)'
;MAAIEISSFPFTDEQDTRLATASNDDPVLSCLQSAGGRTVWYTFTSDSLIFLEAGTEDSRPFEYNTVLAIFSGLCNSLVEIACNDDIVTSSFLQSKVEFRAEAGITYYIQVAESDAPGEGGEEPMGGDLKFTLNEISLFKGPQTGSIAGGDSVSTNDFTNTLSKKINRNKAPRNLVRARRLKKIFKNRKNAFNEQDATKF
;
A
#
# COMPACT_ATOMS: atom_id res chain seq x y z
N MET A 1 -20.75 -10.34 -15.21
CA MET A 1 -20.66 -9.00 -15.82
C MET A 1 -19.62 -9.00 -16.92
N ALA A 2 -19.79 -8.17 -17.95
CA ALA A 2 -18.68 -7.82 -18.85
C ALA A 2 -17.87 -6.70 -18.20
N ALA A 3 -16.55 -6.83 -18.15
CA ALA A 3 -15.66 -5.82 -17.59
C ALA A 3 -14.64 -5.41 -18.65
N ILE A 4 -14.27 -4.14 -18.65
CA ILE A 4 -13.24 -3.58 -19.53
C ILE A 4 -11.87 -3.91 -18.94
N GLU A 5 -11.03 -4.60 -19.72
CA GLU A 5 -9.68 -4.98 -19.31
C GLU A 5 -8.72 -3.79 -19.38
N ILE A 6 -8.02 -3.52 -18.27
CA ILE A 6 -6.96 -2.52 -18.19
C ILE A 6 -5.61 -3.22 -18.30
N SER A 7 -4.88 -2.96 -19.39
CA SER A 7 -3.62 -3.64 -19.70
C SER A 7 -2.36 -2.88 -19.25
N SER A 8 -2.48 -1.62 -18.83
CA SER A 8 -1.34 -0.77 -18.46
C SER A 8 -1.79 0.49 -17.71
N PHE A 9 -0.87 1.07 -16.94
CA PHE A 9 -1.06 2.38 -16.27
C PHE A 9 -0.12 3.44 -16.87
N PRO A 10 -0.53 4.72 -16.96
CA PRO A 10 -1.87 5.22 -16.62
C PRO A 10 -2.94 4.74 -17.61
N PHE A 11 -4.17 4.62 -17.13
CA PHE A 11 -5.33 4.23 -17.93
C PHE A 11 -6.38 5.33 -17.90
N THR A 12 -7.06 5.52 -19.03
CA THR A 12 -8.23 6.40 -19.13
C THR A 12 -9.23 5.79 -20.09
N ASP A 13 -10.50 5.85 -19.73
CA ASP A 13 -11.61 5.41 -20.57
C ASP A 13 -12.77 6.39 -20.47
N GLU A 14 -13.51 6.52 -21.57
CA GLU A 14 -14.71 7.36 -21.66
C GLU A 14 -15.91 6.51 -22.08
N GLN A 15 -17.00 6.58 -21.31
CA GLN A 15 -18.22 5.81 -21.56
C GLN A 15 -19.45 6.70 -21.41
N ASP A 16 -20.44 6.54 -22.30
CA ASP A 16 -21.78 7.09 -22.09
C ASP A 16 -22.59 6.09 -21.25
N THR A 17 -22.85 6.42 -19.99
CA THR A 17 -23.55 5.53 -19.05
C THR A 17 -25.06 5.71 -19.08
N ARG A 18 -25.63 6.61 -19.89
CA ARG A 18 -27.09 6.88 -19.94
C ARG A 18 -27.95 5.69 -20.35
N LEU A 19 -27.36 4.67 -20.97
CA LEU A 19 -28.02 3.42 -21.32
C LEU A 19 -27.45 2.20 -20.58
N ALA A 20 -26.48 2.41 -19.68
CA ALA A 20 -25.99 1.35 -18.83
C ALA A 20 -27.08 0.92 -17.84
N THR A 21 -27.06 -0.35 -17.46
CA THR A 21 -27.99 -0.97 -16.51
C THR A 21 -27.21 -1.60 -15.37
N ALA A 22 -27.77 -1.54 -14.16
CA ALA A 22 -27.29 -2.33 -13.03
C ALA A 22 -27.52 -3.84 -13.29
N SER A 23 -26.69 -4.67 -12.68
CA SER A 23 -26.92 -6.11 -12.56
C SER A 23 -27.49 -6.45 -11.19
N ASN A 24 -28.35 -7.47 -11.11
CA ASN A 24 -28.81 -8.01 -9.81
C ASN A 24 -27.67 -8.64 -8.99
N ASP A 25 -26.55 -8.93 -9.64
CA ASP A 25 -25.36 -9.50 -9.00
C ASP A 25 -24.37 -8.41 -8.53
N ASP A 26 -24.66 -7.12 -8.75
CA ASP A 26 -23.77 -6.04 -8.31
C ASP A 26 -23.67 -6.01 -6.77
N PRO A 27 -22.46 -5.93 -6.20
CA PRO A 27 -22.28 -5.92 -4.74
C PRO A 27 -22.90 -4.69 -4.09
N VAL A 28 -23.35 -4.85 -2.85
CA VAL A 28 -23.69 -3.70 -2.00
C VAL A 28 -22.40 -2.95 -1.64
N LEU A 29 -22.35 -1.67 -1.99
CA LEU A 29 -21.22 -0.78 -1.77
C LEU A 29 -21.24 -0.24 -0.35
N SER A 30 -20.14 -0.33 0.39
CA SER A 30 -20.10 0.10 1.80
C SER A 30 -20.27 1.62 1.99
N CYS A 31 -19.90 2.41 0.98
CA CYS A 31 -20.02 3.86 1.01
C CYS A 31 -21.41 4.37 0.59
N LEU A 32 -22.23 3.54 -0.05
CA LEU A 32 -23.59 3.89 -0.51
C LEU A 32 -24.69 3.15 0.27
N GLN A 33 -24.37 1.99 0.85
CA GLN A 33 -25.33 1.07 1.49
C GLN A 33 -26.39 0.48 0.53
N SER A 34 -26.11 0.50 -0.78
CA SER A 34 -26.89 -0.12 -1.84
C SER A 34 -25.94 -0.60 -2.97
N ALA A 35 -26.47 -1.27 -4.00
CA ALA A 35 -25.68 -1.70 -5.15
C ALA A 35 -25.37 -0.57 -6.14
N GLY A 36 -25.95 0.61 -5.93
CA GLY A 36 -25.93 1.71 -6.89
C GLY A 36 -26.83 1.47 -8.09
N GLY A 37 -26.88 2.48 -8.95
CA GLY A 37 -27.66 2.51 -10.17
C GLY A 37 -26.86 1.91 -11.33
N ARG A 38 -26.64 2.72 -12.35
CA ARG A 38 -25.98 2.27 -13.58
C ARG A 38 -24.51 1.99 -13.33
N THR A 39 -24.04 0.81 -13.75
CA THR A 39 -22.65 0.38 -13.46
C THR A 39 -21.81 0.20 -14.71
N VAL A 40 -20.54 0.59 -14.62
CA VAL A 40 -19.46 0.20 -15.53
C VAL A 40 -18.40 -0.54 -14.72
N TRP A 41 -17.95 -1.68 -15.25
CA TRP A 41 -16.97 -2.53 -14.60
C TRP A 41 -15.65 -2.53 -15.37
N TYR A 42 -14.54 -2.42 -14.65
CA TYR A 42 -13.19 -2.60 -15.15
C TYR A 42 -12.50 -3.72 -14.39
N THR A 43 -11.48 -4.31 -15.00
CA THR A 43 -10.69 -5.38 -14.39
C THR A 43 -9.23 -5.26 -14.79
N PHE A 44 -8.34 -5.64 -13.89
CA PHE A 44 -6.92 -5.79 -14.18
C PHE A 44 -6.28 -6.79 -13.23
N THR A 45 -5.17 -7.38 -13.65
CA THR A 45 -4.30 -8.14 -12.75
C THR A 45 -3.01 -7.36 -12.57
N SER A 46 -2.62 -7.13 -11.32
CA SER A 46 -1.40 -6.38 -11.05
C SER A 46 -0.17 -7.28 -11.18
N ASP A 47 0.86 -6.85 -11.90
CA ASP A 47 2.11 -7.62 -12.06
C ASP A 47 3.12 -7.37 -10.93
N SER A 48 2.89 -6.35 -10.11
CA SER A 48 3.80 -5.92 -9.05
C SER A 48 3.03 -5.28 -7.90
N LEU A 49 3.72 -5.01 -6.79
CA LEU A 49 3.15 -4.22 -5.71
C LEU A 49 3.20 -2.74 -6.11
N ILE A 50 2.04 -2.12 -6.29
CA ILE A 50 1.89 -0.72 -6.72
C ILE A 50 0.80 -0.01 -5.92
N PHE A 51 0.89 1.32 -5.84
CA PHE A 51 -0.18 2.16 -5.31
C PHE A 51 -0.88 2.86 -6.47
N LEU A 52 -2.20 2.81 -6.47
CA LEU A 52 -3.04 3.31 -7.54
C LEU A 52 -4.03 4.34 -7.01
N GLU A 53 -4.34 5.33 -7.82
CA GLU A 53 -5.46 6.25 -7.66
C GLU A 53 -6.44 6.00 -8.81
N ALA A 54 -7.67 5.64 -8.45
CA ALA A 54 -8.78 5.50 -9.36
C ALA A 54 -9.70 6.72 -9.18
N GLY A 55 -10.14 7.34 -10.27
CA GLY A 55 -10.87 8.61 -10.20
C GLY A 55 -11.81 8.84 -11.36
N THR A 56 -12.88 9.60 -11.11
CA THR A 56 -13.90 9.96 -12.10
C THR A 56 -14.09 11.47 -12.25
N GLU A 57 -13.13 12.29 -11.83
CA GLU A 57 -13.26 13.75 -11.62
C GLU A 57 -13.64 14.54 -12.87
N ASP A 58 -13.25 14.05 -14.04
CA ASP A 58 -13.52 14.72 -15.31
C ASP A 58 -14.88 14.32 -15.92
N SER A 59 -15.67 13.47 -15.25
CA SER A 59 -16.97 13.01 -15.74
C SER A 59 -17.97 14.14 -15.88
N ARG A 60 -18.93 13.99 -16.79
CA ARG A 60 -19.92 15.02 -17.12
C ARG A 60 -21.34 14.45 -17.19
N PRO A 61 -22.39 15.28 -16.96
CA PRO A 61 -22.32 16.64 -16.42
C PRO A 61 -21.81 16.65 -14.96
N PHE A 62 -21.61 17.82 -14.35
CA PHE A 62 -21.05 17.91 -13.00
C PHE A 62 -21.93 17.23 -11.95
N GLU A 63 -23.24 17.23 -12.20
CA GLU A 63 -24.30 16.60 -11.42
C GLU A 63 -24.29 15.06 -11.53
N TYR A 64 -23.48 14.48 -12.42
CA TYR A 64 -23.35 13.03 -12.53
C TYR A 64 -22.65 12.48 -11.29
N ASN A 65 -23.43 11.96 -10.35
CA ASN A 65 -22.97 11.44 -9.07
C ASN A 65 -22.43 10.01 -9.23
N THR A 66 -21.12 9.84 -9.10
CA THR A 66 -20.45 8.55 -9.30
C THR A 66 -20.01 7.95 -7.99
N VAL A 67 -20.19 6.65 -7.82
CA VAL A 67 -19.64 5.86 -6.72
C VAL A 67 -18.56 4.95 -7.27
N LEU A 68 -17.41 4.91 -6.61
CA LEU A 68 -16.25 4.11 -7.02
C LEU A 68 -15.91 3.08 -5.95
N ALA A 69 -15.92 1.81 -6.33
CA ALA A 69 -15.56 0.72 -5.45
C ALA A 69 -14.51 -0.20 -6.08
N ILE A 70 -13.56 -0.64 -5.26
CA ILE A 70 -12.47 -1.54 -5.64
C ILE A 70 -12.70 -2.87 -4.94
N PHE A 71 -12.67 -3.95 -5.71
CA PHE A 71 -12.87 -5.31 -5.22
C PHE A 71 -11.71 -6.22 -5.60
N SER A 72 -11.56 -7.29 -4.83
CA SER A 72 -10.75 -8.46 -5.19
C SER A 72 -11.51 -9.76 -4.86
N GLY A 73 -10.90 -10.90 -5.14
CA GLY A 73 -11.50 -12.21 -4.88
C GLY A 73 -12.12 -12.83 -6.12
N LEU A 74 -13.11 -13.70 -5.91
CA LEU A 74 -13.79 -14.43 -6.98
C LEU A 74 -15.09 -13.69 -7.35
N CYS A 75 -15.56 -13.85 -8.59
CA CYS A 75 -16.74 -13.13 -9.09
C CYS A 75 -18.00 -13.28 -8.21
N ASN A 76 -18.17 -14.41 -7.52
CA ASN A 76 -19.33 -14.67 -6.65
C ASN A 76 -19.05 -14.43 -5.16
N SER A 77 -17.88 -13.89 -4.82
CA SER A 77 -17.42 -13.63 -3.45
C SER A 77 -16.42 -12.47 -3.46
N LEU A 78 -16.79 -11.38 -4.12
CA LEU A 78 -15.99 -10.17 -4.16
C LEU A 78 -15.83 -9.60 -2.74
N VAL A 79 -14.63 -9.16 -2.43
CA VAL A 79 -14.29 -8.47 -1.18
C VAL A 79 -13.95 -7.03 -1.53
N GLU A 80 -14.74 -6.11 -0.99
CA GLU A 80 -14.51 -4.67 -1.14
C GLU A 80 -13.24 -4.27 -0.39
N ILE A 81 -12.34 -3.57 -1.08
CA ILE A 81 -11.07 -3.07 -0.57
C ILE A 81 -11.21 -1.60 -0.18
N ALA A 82 -11.92 -0.84 -1.01
CA ALA A 82 -12.15 0.58 -0.83
C ALA A 82 -13.39 1.02 -1.60
N CYS A 83 -14.05 2.06 -1.09
CA CYS A 83 -15.27 2.64 -1.65
C CYS A 83 -15.24 4.14 -1.39
N ASN A 84 -15.65 4.93 -2.38
CA ASN A 84 -15.96 6.33 -2.21
C ASN A 84 -17.22 6.69 -3.03
N ASP A 85 -18.01 7.64 -2.53
CA ASP A 85 -19.21 8.20 -3.17
C ASP A 85 -18.92 9.63 -3.64
N ASP A 86 -18.25 10.46 -2.83
CA ASP A 86 -17.94 11.84 -3.18
C ASP A 86 -16.48 12.17 -2.82
N ILE A 87 -15.74 12.89 -3.68
CA ILE A 87 -14.47 13.52 -3.27
C ILE A 87 -14.73 14.58 -2.20
N VAL A 88 -15.79 15.38 -2.38
CA VAL A 88 -16.25 16.33 -1.37
C VAL A 88 -17.76 16.21 -1.28
N THR A 89 -18.23 15.66 -0.16
CA THR A 89 -19.66 15.46 0.10
C THR A 89 -20.46 16.70 -0.28
N SER A 90 -21.54 16.51 -1.05
CA SER A 90 -22.49 17.54 -1.51
C SER A 90 -21.93 18.67 -2.37
N SER A 91 -20.66 18.63 -2.81
CA SER A 91 -20.07 19.72 -3.61
C SER A 91 -19.11 19.26 -4.69
N PHE A 92 -18.68 18.00 -4.67
CA PHE A 92 -17.94 17.36 -5.73
C PHE A 92 -18.36 15.89 -5.78
N LEU A 93 -19.37 15.62 -6.60
CA LEU A 93 -20.12 14.35 -6.66
C LEU A 93 -19.40 13.25 -7.45
N GLN A 94 -18.19 13.55 -7.95
CA GLN A 94 -17.34 12.53 -8.55
C GLN A 94 -16.52 11.84 -7.46
N SER A 95 -16.31 10.56 -7.65
CA SER A 95 -15.56 9.70 -6.74
C SER A 95 -14.08 9.58 -7.04
N LYS A 96 -13.33 9.27 -5.97
CA LYS A 96 -11.90 8.94 -6.05
C LYS A 96 -11.46 8.02 -4.92
N VAL A 97 -10.63 7.05 -5.25
CA VAL A 97 -10.12 6.05 -4.31
C VAL A 97 -8.63 5.84 -4.54
N GLU A 98 -7.84 5.82 -3.47
CA GLU A 98 -6.46 5.34 -3.49
C GLU A 98 -6.40 3.95 -2.85
N PHE A 99 -5.68 3.02 -3.48
CA PHE A 99 -5.51 1.66 -2.93
C PHE A 99 -4.16 1.06 -3.31
N ARG A 100 -3.78 0.01 -2.57
CA ARG A 100 -2.57 -0.78 -2.84
C ARG A 100 -2.96 -2.05 -3.59
N ALA A 101 -2.38 -2.23 -4.77
CA ALA A 101 -2.48 -3.47 -5.54
C ALA A 101 -1.28 -4.38 -5.24
N GLU A 102 -1.53 -5.68 -5.09
CA GLU A 102 -0.53 -6.71 -4.85
C GLU A 102 -0.29 -7.52 -6.12
N ALA A 103 0.97 -7.95 -6.33
CA ALA A 103 1.35 -8.75 -7.49
C ALA A 103 0.57 -10.06 -7.59
N GLY A 104 0.08 -10.38 -8.79
CA GLY A 104 -0.69 -11.58 -9.10
C GLY A 104 -2.15 -11.55 -8.65
N ILE A 105 -2.64 -10.45 -8.09
CA ILE A 105 -4.05 -10.30 -7.70
C ILE A 105 -4.83 -9.59 -8.80
N THR A 106 -5.98 -10.17 -9.14
CA THR A 106 -6.98 -9.55 -10.02
C THR A 106 -7.89 -8.65 -9.19
N TYR A 107 -8.05 -7.41 -9.66
CA TYR A 107 -8.90 -6.39 -9.08
C TYR A 107 -10.05 -6.09 -10.04
N TYR A 108 -11.22 -5.86 -9.47
CA TYR A 108 -12.41 -5.42 -10.19
C TYR A 108 -12.78 -4.03 -9.68
N ILE A 109 -13.04 -3.11 -10.59
CA ILE A 109 -13.39 -1.73 -10.28
C ILE A 109 -14.79 -1.49 -10.79
N GLN A 110 -15.69 -1.14 -9.87
CA GLN A 110 -17.04 -0.74 -10.19
C GLN A 110 -17.12 0.77 -10.13
N VAL A 111 -17.57 1.39 -11.22
CA VAL A 111 -18.10 2.75 -11.21
C VAL A 111 -19.61 2.62 -11.28
N ALA A 112 -20.30 2.98 -10.22
CA ALA A 112 -21.75 3.02 -10.16
C ALA A 112 -22.25 4.47 -10.19
N GLU A 113 -23.52 4.65 -10.51
CA GLU A 113 -24.23 5.89 -10.22
C GLU A 113 -24.81 5.82 -8.80
N SER A 114 -24.73 6.91 -8.04
CA SER A 114 -25.36 6.99 -6.72
C SER A 114 -26.88 6.90 -6.85
N ASP A 115 -27.55 6.10 -6.03
CA ASP A 115 -29.00 5.88 -6.09
C ASP A 115 -29.83 7.11 -5.71
N ALA A 116 -29.19 8.23 -5.37
CA ALA A 116 -29.85 9.49 -5.10
C ALA A 116 -30.18 10.18 -6.43
N PRO A 117 -31.47 10.42 -6.76
CA PRO A 117 -31.79 11.32 -7.86
C PRO A 117 -31.12 12.67 -7.56
N GLY A 118 -30.40 13.23 -8.52
CA GLY A 118 -29.87 14.59 -8.40
C GLY A 118 -30.96 15.54 -7.92
N GLU A 119 -30.60 16.55 -7.12
CA GLU A 119 -31.57 17.50 -6.52
C GLU A 119 -32.59 17.97 -7.59
N GLY A 120 -33.79 17.39 -7.59
CA GLY A 120 -34.72 17.52 -8.72
C GLY A 120 -35.66 16.34 -8.94
N GLY A 121 -35.33 15.14 -8.44
CA GLY A 121 -36.22 13.98 -8.52
C GLY A 121 -36.38 13.39 -9.92
N GLU A 122 -35.42 13.65 -10.82
CA GLU A 122 -35.30 12.95 -12.10
C GLU A 122 -34.56 11.62 -11.88
N GLU A 123 -35.00 10.57 -12.57
CA GLU A 123 -34.39 9.23 -12.60
C GLU A 123 -32.86 9.28 -12.75
N PRO A 124 -32.11 8.26 -12.31
CA PRO A 124 -30.64 8.22 -12.43
C PRO A 124 -30.17 8.64 -13.83
N MET A 125 -29.61 9.85 -13.87
CA MET A 125 -29.06 10.49 -15.05
C MET A 125 -27.62 10.02 -15.19
N GLY A 126 -27.44 8.90 -15.89
CA GLY A 126 -26.12 8.52 -16.37
C GLY A 126 -25.44 9.69 -17.10
N GLY A 127 -24.13 9.61 -17.26
CA GLY A 127 -23.32 10.70 -17.80
C GLY A 127 -22.28 10.21 -18.78
N ASP A 128 -21.48 11.16 -19.25
CA ASP A 128 -20.21 10.89 -19.90
C ASP A 128 -19.19 10.60 -18.79
N LEU A 129 -19.07 9.33 -18.44
CA LEU A 129 -18.07 8.84 -17.50
C LEU A 129 -16.69 9.05 -18.10
N LYS A 130 -15.79 9.68 -17.35
CA LYS A 130 -14.36 9.67 -17.63
C LYS A 130 -13.62 9.03 -16.46
N PHE A 131 -13.27 7.76 -16.64
CA PHE A 131 -12.58 6.97 -15.63
C PHE A 131 -11.07 7.06 -15.83
N THR A 132 -10.32 7.20 -14.74
CA THR A 132 -8.85 7.16 -14.73
C THR A 132 -8.33 6.18 -13.70
N LEU A 133 -7.19 5.56 -13.99
CA LEU A 133 -6.45 4.72 -13.05
C LEU A 133 -4.94 4.97 -13.22
N ASN A 134 -4.33 5.59 -12.22
CA ASN A 134 -2.98 6.11 -12.27
C ASN A 134 -2.10 5.50 -11.18
N GLU A 135 -0.83 5.23 -11.50
CA GLU A 135 0.16 4.89 -10.48
C GLU A 135 0.53 6.13 -9.67
N ILE A 136 0.48 6.02 -8.34
CA ILE A 136 0.85 7.08 -7.42
C ILE A 136 2.06 6.66 -6.56
N SER A 137 2.92 7.63 -6.28
CA SER A 137 4.04 7.43 -5.34
C SER A 137 3.64 7.90 -3.95
N LEU A 138 3.55 6.98 -2.99
CA LEU A 138 3.29 7.33 -1.58
C LEU A 138 4.48 8.04 -0.91
N PHE A 139 5.68 7.93 -1.48
CA PHE A 139 6.84 8.67 -1.01
C PHE A 139 6.83 10.09 -1.56
N LYS A 140 6.08 10.98 -0.90
CA LYS A 140 6.35 12.43 -0.94
C LYS A 140 7.53 12.76 -0.02
N GLY A 141 8.69 12.17 -0.28
CA GLY A 141 9.94 12.73 0.27
C GLY A 141 10.12 14.16 -0.26
N PRO A 142 10.87 15.05 0.42
CA PRO A 142 11.19 16.34 -0.18
C PRO A 142 11.88 16.11 -1.53
N GLN A 143 11.24 16.55 -2.63
CA GLN A 143 11.74 16.29 -4.00
C GLN A 143 13.18 16.80 -4.20
N THR A 144 13.61 17.77 -3.40
CA THR A 144 15.01 18.11 -3.16
C THR A 144 15.13 18.69 -1.75
N GLY A 145 15.74 17.95 -0.82
CA GLY A 145 16.18 18.47 0.46
C GLY A 145 17.68 18.28 0.60
N SER A 146 18.48 19.31 0.32
CA SER A 146 19.89 19.31 0.73
C SER A 146 19.95 19.62 2.22
N ILE A 147 20.30 18.61 3.02
CA ILE A 147 20.73 18.82 4.40
C ILE A 147 22.13 19.41 4.35
N ALA A 148 22.27 20.67 4.75
CA ALA A 148 23.58 21.30 4.95
C ALA A 148 24.35 20.47 6.01
N GLY A 149 25.37 19.72 5.58
CA GLY A 149 26.18 18.85 6.45
C GLY A 149 26.28 17.39 6.02
N GLY A 150 25.52 16.93 5.01
CA GLY A 150 25.86 15.72 4.26
C GLY A 150 25.81 14.38 5.00
N ASP A 151 24.70 14.06 5.67
CA ASP A 151 24.34 12.66 5.99
C ASP A 151 22.99 12.32 5.35
N SER A 152 22.99 11.85 4.10
CA SER A 152 21.79 11.29 3.49
C SER A 152 21.60 9.84 3.93
N VAL A 153 20.66 9.60 4.84
CA VAL A 153 20.09 8.25 5.01
C VAL A 153 19.05 8.07 3.90
N SER A 154 19.37 7.24 2.91
CA SER A 154 18.37 6.72 1.98
C SER A 154 17.31 5.96 2.79
N THR A 155 16.06 6.41 2.72
CA THR A 155 14.93 5.70 3.35
C THR A 155 14.55 4.42 2.60
N ASN A 156 15.26 4.09 1.52
CA ASN A 156 14.94 2.96 0.63
C ASN A 156 15.52 1.62 1.15
N ASP A 157 16.14 1.59 2.33
CA ASP A 157 16.90 0.43 2.84
C ASP A 157 16.17 -0.42 3.90
N PHE A 158 14.85 -0.27 4.05
CA PHE A 158 14.08 -1.06 5.04
C PHE A 158 13.88 -2.54 4.67
N THR A 159 14.31 -2.99 3.48
CA THR A 159 14.11 -4.39 3.05
C THR A 159 15.31 -5.31 3.20
N ASN A 160 16.45 -4.91 3.82
CA ASN A 160 17.58 -5.85 3.93
C ASN A 160 18.51 -5.73 5.14
N THR A 161 17.98 -5.67 6.36
CA THR A 161 18.81 -5.80 7.58
C THR A 161 18.40 -6.96 8.51
N LEU A 162 18.25 -8.17 7.96
CA LEU A 162 18.28 -9.39 8.77
C LEU A 162 19.53 -10.26 8.55
N SER A 163 20.45 -9.88 7.65
CA SER A 163 21.60 -10.74 7.29
C SER A 163 22.98 -10.25 7.78
N LYS A 164 23.09 -9.13 8.51
CA LYS A 164 24.40 -8.55 8.90
C LYS A 164 24.73 -8.51 10.40
N LYS A 165 23.94 -9.15 11.26
CA LYS A 165 24.18 -9.16 12.73
C LYS A 165 24.68 -10.47 13.34
N ILE A 166 25.30 -11.35 12.56
CA ILE A 166 26.15 -12.42 13.11
C ILE A 166 27.53 -12.36 12.44
N ASN A 167 28.34 -11.39 12.86
CA ASN A 167 29.79 -11.56 12.80
C ASN A 167 30.36 -11.35 14.20
N ARG A 168 30.37 -12.46 14.96
CA ARG A 168 31.07 -12.59 16.23
C ARG A 168 32.57 -12.49 15.95
N ASN A 169 33.14 -11.28 15.88
CA ASN A 169 34.59 -11.05 16.02
C ASN A 169 34.92 -9.55 16.02
N LYS A 170 34.80 -8.90 17.18
CA LYS A 170 35.70 -7.79 17.57
C LYS A 170 35.56 -7.51 19.06
N ALA A 171 36.53 -7.97 19.83
CA ALA A 171 36.68 -7.58 21.23
C ALA A 171 37.05 -6.09 21.33
N PRO A 172 36.50 -5.33 22.30
CA PRO A 172 36.80 -3.92 22.49
C PRO A 172 38.22 -3.69 23.00
N ARG A 173 38.90 -2.68 22.43
CA ARG A 173 40.21 -2.18 22.89
C ARG A 173 40.00 -1.30 24.14
N ASN A 174 40.84 -1.57 25.16
CA ASN A 174 41.13 -0.80 26.37
C ASN A 174 40.47 -1.27 27.68
N LEU A 175 41.07 -2.29 28.28
CA LEU A 175 41.31 -2.34 29.73
C LEU A 175 42.67 -3.02 30.01
N VAL A 176 43.61 -2.19 30.49
CA VAL A 176 44.70 -2.46 31.45
C VAL A 176 45.60 -3.70 31.23
N ARG A 177 46.90 -3.41 31.05
CA ARG A 177 48.02 -4.36 31.22
C ARG A 177 47.91 -5.13 32.55
N ALA A 178 47.59 -6.42 32.47
CA ALA A 178 48.09 -7.41 33.42
C ALA A 178 48.10 -8.79 32.75
N ARG A 179 49.23 -9.16 32.13
CA ARG A 179 49.75 -10.54 31.97
C ARG A 179 50.90 -10.54 30.98
N ARG A 180 52.12 -10.30 31.47
CA ARG A 180 53.33 -10.71 30.76
C ARG A 180 54.41 -11.15 31.74
N LEU A 181 54.20 -12.29 32.40
CA LEU A 181 55.28 -13.02 33.06
C LEU A 181 55.05 -14.53 32.95
N LYS A 182 55.27 -15.07 31.74
CA LYS A 182 55.78 -16.45 31.55
C LYS A 182 57.11 -16.38 30.81
N LYS A 183 58.10 -15.78 31.47
CA LYS A 183 59.55 -16.01 31.28
C LYS A 183 60.28 -15.12 32.26
N ILE A 184 60.61 -15.70 33.41
CA ILE A 184 61.74 -15.49 34.34
C ILE A 184 61.27 -16.08 35.67
N PHE A 185 61.21 -17.41 35.73
CA PHE A 185 61.47 -18.20 36.94
C PHE A 185 61.97 -19.58 36.48
N LYS A 186 62.89 -19.56 35.50
CA LYS A 186 63.97 -20.54 35.42
C LYS A 186 65.09 -19.99 36.30
N ASN A 187 64.87 -20.04 37.61
CA ASN A 187 65.86 -20.01 38.69
C ASN A 187 65.16 -19.78 40.03
N ARG A 188 64.62 -20.86 40.59
CA ARG A 188 64.64 -21.19 42.03
C ARG A 188 64.19 -22.64 42.15
N LYS A 189 65.12 -23.54 41.80
CA LYS A 189 65.22 -24.79 42.54
C LYS A 189 65.51 -24.40 43.99
N ASN A 190 64.91 -25.13 44.92
CA ASN A 190 65.20 -25.22 46.35
C ASN A 190 64.27 -24.43 47.28
N ALA A 191 63.72 -25.22 48.21
CA ALA A 191 63.02 -24.90 49.45
C ALA A 191 61.53 -24.54 49.32
N PHE A 192 60.57 -25.18 49.99
CA PHE A 192 60.53 -26.31 50.94
C PHE A 192 59.01 -26.56 51.18
N ASN A 193 58.57 -27.82 51.25
CA ASN A 193 57.61 -28.44 52.19
C ASN A 193 56.52 -27.57 52.86
N GLU A 194 55.31 -28.01 53.19
CA GLU A 194 54.69 -29.32 53.43
C GLU A 194 53.20 -28.99 53.75
N GLN A 195 52.28 -29.94 53.53
CA GLN A 195 51.07 -30.23 54.34
C GLN A 195 50.07 -29.08 54.63
N ASP A 196 48.76 -29.24 54.80
CA ASP A 196 47.76 -30.30 54.81
C ASP A 196 46.43 -29.51 54.70
N ALA A 197 45.50 -29.89 53.84
CA ALA A 197 44.29 -30.63 54.21
C ALA A 197 43.31 -29.92 55.18
N THR A 198 42.04 -29.95 54.74
CA THR A 198 40.78 -30.22 55.48
C THR A 198 39.85 -29.05 55.89
N LYS A 199 38.59 -29.14 55.38
CA LYS A 199 37.24 -28.87 55.98
C LYS A 199 37.06 -27.59 56.82
N PHE A 200 36.06 -26.74 56.65
CA PHE A 200 34.63 -26.91 56.37
C PHE A 200 34.11 -25.72 55.55
#